data_AF-A0A2N2R932-F1
#
_entry.id   AF-A0A2N2R932-F1
#
_cell.length_a   1.000
_cell.length_b   1.000
_cell.length_c   1.000
_cell.angle_alpha   90.00
_cell.angle_beta   90.00
_cell.angle_gamma   90.00
#
_symmetry.space_group_name_H-M   'P 1'
#
loop_
_entity.id
_entity.type
_entity.pdbx_description
1 polymer ?
#
loop_
_entity_poly.entity_id
_entity_poly.type
_entity_poly.pdbx_seq_one_letter_code
_entity_poly.pdbx_strand_id
1 'polypeptide(L)'
;MTFQQFLLILWARRKLALSIFGVTVPDPIAGMIMQGMMAPGYMATQMDIINSERVATRVVKLLGFEKSAEAVESWKEASEGKGTLEGYYAGILQKKLDIKPSRESNVISVSFSGADPIFAAAVANAFAQAYIDTSIEMRVEPARQYSAWFEERQKGLRANLEKAQSRLSAYQQEKGIVVTDDRMMDNETARLNDLTMQLSAAQAQRADASSRQKSGTSELSLEVLQNPLVQGLKAEIARAESQLSQIGSNLGKNHPQVLQLEAQIAEQRQQLRQEIGRISGGNAVASKFGIVKQEELKKAIEEQKKRVLDLRSQRDELSVLVNDVETARRAYEAVGQRMMQTNLEGQSQQTNVLVLSPATEPTQHSRPKVFLNVLVSIFLGGMLGVGAALVLELSQRRIRSAEDLALALDLPVLAELDSAQPKGKRGFRFWAKNPVDRSNRETPFKTGHQPAATKA
;
A
#
# COMPACT_ATOMS: atom_id res chain seq x y z
N MET A 1 -38.66 21.02 38.88
CA MET A 1 -38.06 22.11 38.08
C MET A 1 -38.97 23.33 38.22
N THR A 2 -38.51 24.38 38.90
CA THR A 2 -39.35 25.56 39.17
C THR A 2 -39.46 26.43 37.91
N PHE A 3 -40.56 27.18 37.75
CA PHE A 3 -40.77 28.09 36.61
C PHE A 3 -39.60 29.08 36.42
N GLN A 4 -38.95 29.45 37.52
CA GLN A 4 -37.75 30.29 37.54
C GLN A 4 -36.51 29.60 36.92
N GLN A 5 -36.30 28.30 37.17
CA GLN A 5 -35.24 27.52 36.51
C GLN A 5 -35.50 27.35 35.01
N PHE A 6 -36.77 27.22 34.62
CA PHE A 6 -37.15 27.12 33.21
C PHE A 6 -36.89 28.43 32.45
N LEU A 7 -37.21 29.57 33.08
CA LEU A 7 -36.92 30.91 32.54
C LEU A 7 -35.42 31.18 32.40
N LEU A 8 -34.60 30.79 33.39
CA LEU A 8 -33.14 30.94 33.36
C LEU A 8 -32.48 30.17 32.21
N ILE A 9 -32.98 28.98 31.88
CA ILE A 9 -32.47 28.16 30.76
C ILE A 9 -32.87 28.76 29.41
N LEU A 10 -34.07 29.33 29.30
CA LEU A 10 -34.57 29.99 28.09
C LEU A 10 -33.91 31.37 27.83
N TRP A 11 -33.47 32.06 28.88
CA TRP A 11 -32.86 33.40 28.81
C TRP A 11 -31.33 33.43 28.86
N ALA A 12 -30.68 32.27 29.00
CA ALA A 12 -29.22 32.18 29.00
C ALA A 12 -28.66 32.70 27.66
N ARG A 13 -27.93 33.82 27.74
CA ARG A 13 -27.25 34.41 26.60
C ARG A 13 -26.14 33.47 26.13
N ARG A 14 -26.28 32.91 24.92
CA ARG A 14 -25.26 32.05 24.29
C ARG A 14 -24.63 32.78 23.13
N LYS A 15 -23.32 32.67 22.99
CA LYS A 15 -22.57 33.25 21.89
C LYS A 15 -21.93 32.14 21.03
N LEU A 16 -21.86 32.37 19.72
CA LEU A 16 -21.30 31.45 18.73
C LEU A 16 -19.97 31.98 18.22
N ALA A 17 -18.92 31.16 18.27
CA ALA A 17 -17.65 31.43 17.60
C ALA A 17 -17.47 30.43 16.44
N LEU A 18 -17.04 30.90 15.26
CA LEU A 18 -16.96 30.13 14.01
C LEU A 18 -15.51 30.00 13.55
N SER A 19 -15.02 28.79 13.34
CA SER A 19 -13.75 28.51 12.65
C SER A 19 -14.04 27.83 11.31
N ILE A 20 -13.29 28.20 10.27
CA ILE A 20 -13.47 27.70 8.91
C ILE A 20 -12.20 26.96 8.45
N PHE A 21 -12.37 25.72 7.97
CA PHE A 21 -11.29 24.88 7.41
C PHE A 21 -11.47 24.70 5.92
N GLY A 22 -10.37 24.68 5.18
CA GLY A 22 -10.33 24.19 3.80
C GLY A 22 -9.53 22.89 3.72
N VAL A 23 -10.04 21.90 3.00
CA VAL A 23 -9.27 20.70 2.61
C VAL A 23 -8.70 20.91 1.20
N THR A 24 -7.39 20.77 1.04
CA THR A 24 -6.68 20.95 -0.26
C THR A 24 -5.99 19.65 -0.71
N VAL A 25 -5.75 19.48 -2.01
CA VAL A 25 -5.04 18.33 -2.64
C VAL A 25 -4.12 18.88 -3.75
N PRO A 26 -2.89 18.36 -4.04
CA PRO A 26 -2.23 17.13 -3.55
C PRO A 26 -0.89 17.32 -2.80
N ASP A 27 -0.58 16.30 -1.98
CA ASP A 27 0.69 16.05 -1.28
C ASP A 27 1.76 15.49 -2.26
N PRO A 28 2.96 16.12 -2.37
CA PRO A 28 4.01 15.70 -3.30
C PRO A 28 4.74 14.41 -2.90
N ILE A 29 4.57 13.91 -1.66
CA ILE A 29 5.29 12.73 -1.16
C ILE A 29 4.47 11.44 -1.36
N ALA A 30 3.14 11.52 -1.23
CA ALA A 30 2.26 10.35 -1.28
C ALA A 30 1.93 9.85 -2.71
N GLY A 31 2.17 10.66 -3.75
CA GLY A 31 2.13 10.26 -5.17
C GLY A 31 0.81 9.73 -5.74
N MET A 32 -0.18 9.39 -4.92
CA MET A 32 -1.48 8.89 -5.34
C MET A 32 -2.59 9.78 -4.81
N ILE A 33 -3.28 10.42 -5.75
CA ILE A 33 -4.58 11.03 -5.51
C ILE A 33 -5.54 9.88 -5.19
N MET A 34 -5.87 9.66 -3.92
CA MET A 34 -6.91 8.69 -3.56
C MET A 34 -8.24 9.18 -4.15
N GLN A 35 -8.71 8.51 -5.21
CA GLN A 35 -9.95 8.83 -5.92
C GLN A 35 -11.19 8.92 -5.00
N GLY A 36 -11.13 8.35 -3.78
CA GLY A 36 -12.17 8.44 -2.76
C GLY A 36 -12.28 9.79 -2.02
N MET A 37 -11.28 10.69 -2.10
CA MET A 37 -11.33 11.99 -1.40
C MET A 37 -12.28 13.01 -2.07
N MET A 38 -12.79 12.71 -3.27
CA MET A 38 -13.76 13.54 -4.00
C MET A 38 -15.21 13.01 -3.87
N ALA A 39 -15.44 11.95 -3.10
CA ALA A 39 -16.77 11.37 -2.92
C ALA A 39 -17.59 12.18 -1.90
N PRO A 40 -18.92 12.33 -2.06
CA PRO A 40 -19.80 13.05 -1.12
C PRO A 40 -19.68 12.57 0.34
N GLY A 41 -19.29 11.31 0.56
CA GLY A 41 -19.07 10.74 1.89
C GLY A 41 -17.80 11.25 2.60
N TYR A 42 -16.81 11.79 1.88
CA TYR A 42 -15.55 12.23 2.49
C TYR A 42 -15.76 13.35 3.50
N MET A 43 -16.58 14.36 3.17
CA MET A 43 -16.90 15.46 4.08
C MET A 43 -17.69 15.00 5.31
N ALA A 44 -18.62 14.06 5.13
CA ALA A 44 -19.33 13.46 6.26
C ALA A 44 -18.36 12.77 7.23
N THR A 45 -17.43 11.96 6.70
CA THR A 45 -16.40 11.31 7.51
C THR A 45 -15.50 12.32 8.23
N GLN A 46 -15.11 13.42 7.59
CA GLN A 46 -14.31 14.46 8.26
C GLN A 46 -15.09 15.12 9.41
N MET A 47 -16.38 15.38 9.23
CA MET A 47 -17.23 15.92 10.31
C MET A 47 -17.35 14.93 11.48
N ASP A 48 -17.50 13.64 11.19
CA ASP A 48 -17.53 12.60 12.22
C ASP A 48 -16.19 12.48 12.97
N ILE A 49 -15.06 12.64 12.27
CA ILE A 49 -13.74 12.70 12.89
C ILE A 49 -13.64 13.94 13.80
N ILE A 50 -14.07 15.12 13.35
CA ILE A 50 -14.06 16.35 14.16
C ILE A 50 -14.93 16.18 15.42
N ASN A 51 -16.10 15.53 15.27
CA ASN A 51 -17.01 15.25 16.38
C ASN A 51 -16.59 14.03 17.23
N SER A 52 -15.52 13.32 16.87
CA SER A 52 -15.12 12.10 17.57
C SER A 52 -14.67 12.36 19.00
N GLU A 53 -14.84 11.36 19.87
CA GLU A 53 -14.38 11.42 21.26
C GLU A 53 -12.87 11.68 21.36
N ARG A 54 -12.07 11.15 20.42
CA ARG A 54 -10.62 11.37 20.40
C ARG A 54 -10.25 12.84 20.17
N VAL A 55 -10.95 13.54 19.28
CA VAL A 55 -10.73 14.99 19.07
C VAL A 55 -11.20 15.77 20.30
N ALA A 56 -12.40 15.47 20.81
CA ALA A 56 -12.97 16.17 21.95
C ALA A 56 -12.14 16.01 23.25
N THR A 57 -11.62 14.81 23.53
CA THR A 57 -10.71 14.57 24.67
C THR A 57 -9.39 15.32 24.50
N ARG A 58 -8.83 15.40 23.29
CA ARG A 58 -7.63 16.22 23.01
C ARG A 58 -7.91 17.72 23.20
N VAL A 59 -9.09 18.20 22.86
CA VAL A 59 -9.51 19.60 23.15
C VAL A 59 -9.49 19.89 24.65
N VAL A 60 -10.01 18.97 25.47
CA VAL A 60 -10.01 19.13 26.94
C VAL A 60 -8.57 19.23 27.48
N LYS A 61 -7.65 18.44 26.93
CA LYS A 61 -6.21 18.49 27.26
C LYS A 61 -5.57 19.82 26.81
N LEU A 62 -5.83 20.26 25.59
CA LEU A 62 -5.29 21.53 25.06
C LEU A 62 -5.77 22.74 25.88
N LEU A 63 -7.02 22.72 26.33
CA LEU A 63 -7.58 23.77 27.19
C LEU A 63 -7.14 23.65 28.66
N GLY A 64 -6.48 22.56 29.04
CA GLY A 64 -5.88 22.40 30.36
C GLY A 64 -6.88 22.23 31.50
N PHE A 65 -8.05 21.63 31.26
CA PHE A 65 -9.06 21.39 32.31
C PHE A 65 -8.52 20.57 33.50
N GLU A 66 -7.54 19.70 33.25
CA GLU A 66 -6.79 18.96 34.27
C GLU A 66 -6.02 19.86 35.26
N LYS A 67 -5.67 21.09 34.86
CA LYS A 67 -4.93 22.05 35.70
C LYS A 67 -5.86 22.93 36.54
N SER A 68 -7.14 23.00 36.22
CA SER A 68 -8.11 23.79 36.97
C SER A 68 -8.73 22.97 38.10
N ALA A 69 -8.46 23.37 39.36
CA ALA A 69 -9.02 22.71 40.55
C ALA A 69 -10.57 22.66 40.53
N GLU A 70 -11.20 23.74 40.07
CA GLU A 70 -12.67 23.85 39.92
C GLU A 70 -13.24 22.82 38.93
N ALA A 71 -12.54 22.53 37.83
CA ALA A 71 -12.98 21.53 36.88
C ALA A 71 -12.83 20.10 37.43
N VAL A 72 -11.75 19.83 38.17
CA VAL A 72 -11.54 18.52 38.78
C VAL A 72 -12.60 18.26 39.87
N GLU A 73 -12.92 19.28 40.68
CA GLU A 73 -13.94 19.18 41.73
C GLU A 73 -15.34 19.01 41.15
N SER A 74 -15.74 19.85 40.19
CA SER A 74 -17.06 19.73 39.54
C SER A 74 -17.23 18.41 38.79
N TRP A 75 -16.16 17.86 38.20
CA TRP A 75 -16.19 16.51 37.65
C TRP A 75 -16.41 15.44 38.73
N LYS A 76 -15.68 15.49 39.86
CA LYS A 76 -15.85 14.53 40.97
C LYS A 76 -17.25 14.54 41.54
N GLU A 77 -17.84 15.72 41.73
CA GLU A 77 -19.20 15.88 42.22
C GLU A 77 -20.24 15.34 41.24
N ALA A 78 -20.11 15.65 39.95
CA ALA A 78 -21.10 15.30 38.94
C ALA A 78 -21.02 13.84 38.47
N SER A 79 -19.84 13.23 38.51
CA SER A 79 -19.59 11.88 37.99
C SER A 79 -19.46 10.81 39.08
N GLU A 80 -19.48 11.20 40.36
CA GLU A 80 -19.15 10.32 41.49
C GLU A 80 -17.80 9.60 41.32
N GLY A 81 -16.86 10.20 40.57
CA GLY A 81 -15.55 9.62 40.25
C GLY A 81 -15.55 8.53 39.18
N LYS A 82 -16.64 8.36 38.42
CA LYS A 82 -16.72 7.38 37.33
C LYS A 82 -16.30 8.01 35.99
N GLY A 83 -15.46 7.30 35.24
CA GLY A 83 -14.95 7.74 33.93
C GLY A 83 -13.67 8.57 34.02
N THR A 84 -13.26 9.15 32.89
CA THR A 84 -12.11 10.07 32.82
C THR A 84 -12.60 11.52 32.83
N LEU A 85 -11.80 12.43 33.40
CA LEU A 85 -12.09 13.87 33.38
C LEU A 85 -12.24 14.36 31.94
N GLU A 86 -11.36 13.87 31.04
CA GLU A 86 -11.38 14.21 29.63
C GLU A 86 -12.66 13.74 28.95
N GLY A 87 -13.10 12.51 29.21
CA GLY A 87 -14.34 11.97 28.63
C GLY A 87 -15.58 12.73 29.08
N TYR A 88 -15.64 13.12 30.36
CA TYR A 88 -16.75 13.90 30.91
C TYR A 88 -16.89 15.26 30.21
N TYR A 89 -15.81 16.04 30.16
CA TYR A 89 -15.83 17.35 29.50
C TYR A 89 -15.95 17.25 27.98
N ALA A 90 -15.35 16.24 27.36
CA ALA A 90 -15.50 15.96 25.93
C ALA A 90 -16.98 15.83 25.55
N GLY A 91 -17.76 15.04 26.30
CA GLY A 91 -19.19 14.88 26.06
C GLY A 91 -20.00 16.16 26.26
N ILE A 92 -19.60 17.05 27.17
CA ILE A 92 -20.25 18.36 27.35
C ILE A 92 -19.93 19.29 26.18
N LEU A 93 -18.68 19.31 25.73
CA LEU A 93 -18.23 20.16 24.63
C LEU A 93 -18.87 19.74 23.31
N GLN A 94 -18.91 18.43 23.01
CA GLN A 94 -19.56 17.88 21.81
C GLN A 94 -21.04 18.27 21.70
N LYS A 95 -21.80 18.23 22.81
CA LYS A 95 -23.22 18.63 22.81
C LYS A 95 -23.47 20.10 22.45
N LYS A 96 -22.45 20.96 22.55
CA LYS A 96 -22.53 22.40 22.26
C LYS A 96 -21.80 22.77 20.96
N LEU A 97 -21.21 21.79 20.29
CA LEU A 97 -20.52 21.92 19.01
C LEU A 97 -21.53 21.77 17.87
N ASP A 98 -21.42 22.61 16.86
CA ASP A 98 -22.21 22.56 15.63
C ASP A 98 -21.24 22.59 14.44
N ILE A 99 -21.20 21.50 13.68
CA ILE A 99 -20.28 21.32 12.54
C ILE A 99 -21.13 21.28 11.28
N LYS A 100 -20.84 22.16 10.32
CA LYS A 100 -21.61 22.26 9.08
C LYS A 100 -20.68 22.42 7.87
N PRO A 101 -20.95 21.73 6.75
CA PRO A 101 -20.27 22.00 5.50
C PRO A 101 -20.73 23.35 4.93
N SER A 102 -19.81 24.10 4.34
CA SER A 102 -20.10 25.37 3.67
C SER A 102 -20.33 25.14 2.18
N ARG A 103 -21.60 25.11 1.76
CA ARG A 103 -22.04 24.97 0.34
C ARG A 103 -21.48 23.69 -0.31
N GLU A 104 -21.49 23.61 -1.65
CA GLU A 104 -20.84 22.56 -2.45
C GLU A 104 -19.30 22.78 -2.51
N SER A 105 -18.66 23.00 -1.36
CA SER A 105 -17.21 23.24 -1.29
C SER A 105 -16.55 22.38 -0.22
N ASN A 106 -15.22 22.22 -0.31
CA ASN A 106 -14.41 21.44 0.64
C ASN A 106 -14.12 22.20 1.94
N VAL A 107 -15.10 22.95 2.42
CA VAL A 107 -14.97 23.85 3.55
C VAL A 107 -15.88 23.43 4.69
N ILE A 108 -15.30 23.21 5.87
CA ILE A 108 -16.03 22.83 7.08
C ILE A 108 -16.05 24.03 8.03
N SER A 109 -17.22 24.34 8.54
CA SER A 109 -17.43 25.36 9.54
C SER A 109 -17.68 24.71 10.90
N VAL A 110 -16.87 25.07 11.89
CA VAL A 110 -16.94 24.53 13.26
C VAL A 110 -17.37 25.67 14.18
N SER A 111 -18.55 25.53 14.77
CA SER A 111 -19.14 26.52 15.67
C SER A 111 -19.27 25.98 17.08
N PHE A 112 -18.94 26.78 18.09
CA PHE A 112 -19.17 26.42 19.49
C PHE A 112 -20.07 27.43 20.20
N SER A 113 -21.06 26.92 20.96
CA SER A 113 -21.99 27.74 21.75
C SER A 113 -21.59 27.81 23.23
N GLY A 114 -21.05 28.94 23.68
CA GLY A 114 -20.65 29.18 25.07
C GLY A 114 -21.39 30.33 25.76
N ALA A 115 -21.28 30.41 27.09
CA ALA A 115 -21.73 31.57 27.87
C ALA A 115 -20.68 32.70 27.83
N ASP A 116 -19.41 32.34 27.99
CA ASP A 116 -18.28 33.25 27.86
C ASP A 116 -17.80 33.33 26.39
N PRO A 117 -17.73 34.54 25.77
CA PRO A 117 -17.18 34.73 24.43
C PRO A 117 -15.74 34.25 24.26
N ILE A 118 -14.88 34.49 25.26
CA ILE A 118 -13.45 34.18 25.19
C ILE A 118 -13.29 32.67 25.17
N PHE A 119 -13.90 31.99 26.15
CA PHE A 119 -13.93 30.55 26.21
C PHE A 119 -14.55 29.92 24.95
N ALA A 120 -15.63 30.51 24.39
CA ALA A 120 -16.26 29.97 23.18
C ALA A 120 -15.33 30.00 21.96
N ALA A 121 -14.59 31.10 21.77
CA ALA A 121 -13.60 31.21 20.70
C ALA A 121 -12.41 30.26 20.94
N ALA A 122 -11.92 30.17 22.17
CA ALA A 122 -10.84 29.26 22.56
C ALA A 122 -11.20 27.79 22.28
N VAL A 123 -12.42 27.36 22.63
CA VAL A 123 -12.89 26.00 22.36
C VAL A 123 -12.98 25.73 20.85
N ALA A 124 -13.55 26.64 20.06
CA ALA A 124 -13.64 26.47 18.61
C ALA A 124 -12.24 26.36 17.95
N ASN A 125 -11.27 27.18 18.38
CA ASN A 125 -9.88 27.08 17.94
C ASN A 125 -9.17 25.81 18.45
N ALA A 126 -9.49 25.34 19.65
CA ALA A 126 -8.93 24.10 20.17
C ALA A 126 -9.45 22.89 19.38
N PHE A 127 -10.73 22.84 18.99
CA PHE A 127 -11.26 21.82 18.08
C PHE A 127 -10.56 21.83 16.72
N ALA A 128 -10.23 23.03 16.21
CA ALA A 128 -9.44 23.21 15.00
C ALA A 128 -8.09 22.50 15.08
N GLN A 129 -7.32 22.84 16.11
CA GLN A 129 -5.99 22.32 16.31
C GLN A 129 -6.03 20.82 16.62
N ALA A 130 -6.93 20.39 17.49
CA ALA A 130 -7.08 18.99 17.85
C ALA A 130 -7.44 18.12 16.64
N TYR A 131 -8.27 18.62 15.72
CA TYR A 131 -8.56 17.90 14.48
C TYR A 131 -7.32 17.79 13.57
N ILE A 132 -6.55 18.87 13.40
CA ILE A 132 -5.30 18.86 12.62
C ILE A 132 -4.32 17.84 13.20
N ASP A 133 -4.05 17.91 14.50
CA ASP A 133 -3.14 17.01 15.20
C ASP A 133 -3.60 15.55 15.08
N THR A 134 -4.90 15.33 15.26
CA THR A 134 -5.52 14.00 15.15
C THR A 134 -5.46 13.46 13.72
N SER A 135 -5.59 14.33 12.71
CA SER A 135 -5.50 13.96 11.29
C SER A 135 -4.08 13.58 10.90
N ILE A 136 -3.09 14.32 11.40
CA ILE A 136 -1.66 13.97 11.26
C ILE A 136 -1.42 12.62 11.94
N GLU A 137 -1.86 12.45 13.19
CA GLU A 137 -1.71 11.22 13.96
C GLU A 137 -2.32 10.02 13.21
N MET A 138 -3.55 10.11 12.70
CA MET A 138 -4.17 9.03 11.92
C MET A 138 -3.36 8.62 10.69
N ARG A 139 -2.65 9.57 10.07
CA ARG A 139 -1.84 9.27 8.88
C ARG A 139 -0.49 8.65 9.25
N VAL A 140 0.16 9.15 10.30
CA VAL A 140 1.51 8.70 10.68
C VAL A 140 1.50 7.46 11.57
N GLU A 141 0.42 7.23 12.34
CA GLU A 141 0.36 6.15 13.33
C GLU A 141 0.47 4.75 12.70
N PRO A 142 -0.25 4.41 11.60
CA PRO A 142 -0.03 3.14 10.91
C PRO A 142 1.42 2.99 10.43
N ALA A 143 2.00 4.06 9.86
CA ALA A 143 3.37 4.04 9.40
C ALA A 143 4.37 3.77 10.55
N ARG A 144 4.17 4.39 11.72
CA ARG A 144 4.97 4.14 12.93
C ARG A 144 4.84 2.69 13.41
N GLN A 145 3.64 2.14 13.41
CA GLN A 145 3.39 0.74 13.82
C GLN A 145 4.06 -0.26 12.87
N TYR A 146 3.96 -0.03 11.55
CA TYR A 146 4.60 -0.89 10.56
C TYR A 146 6.12 -0.73 10.50
N SER A 147 6.67 0.42 10.91
CA SER A 147 8.13 0.66 10.93
C SER A 147 8.87 -0.39 11.77
N ALA A 148 8.34 -0.72 12.95
CA ALA A 148 8.92 -1.76 13.82
C ALA A 148 8.86 -3.15 13.17
N TRP A 149 7.76 -3.47 12.48
CA TRP A 149 7.62 -4.72 11.75
C TRP A 149 8.60 -4.83 10.58
N PHE A 150 8.78 -3.75 9.81
CA PHE A 150 9.75 -3.71 8.71
C PHE A 150 11.19 -3.81 9.22
N GLU A 151 11.52 -3.18 10.35
CA GLU A 151 12.85 -3.27 10.96
C GLU A 151 13.20 -4.72 11.34
N GLU A 152 12.27 -5.42 12.01
CA GLU A 152 12.46 -6.83 12.38
C GLU A 152 12.58 -7.72 11.14
N ARG A 153 11.73 -7.49 10.14
CA ARG A 153 11.80 -8.22 8.86
C ARG A 153 13.13 -7.98 8.14
N GLN A 154 13.64 -6.75 8.17
CA GLN A 154 14.91 -6.37 7.54
C GLN A 154 16.10 -7.06 8.21
N LYS A 155 16.10 -7.18 9.55
CA LYS A 155 17.12 -7.95 10.29
C LYS A 155 17.13 -9.42 9.86
N GLY A 156 15.96 -10.05 9.79
CA GLY A 156 15.84 -11.43 9.33
C GLY A 156 16.30 -11.63 7.88
N LEU A 157 15.93 -10.71 6.97
CA LEU A 157 16.36 -10.76 5.57
C LEU A 157 17.87 -10.53 5.41
N ARG A 158 18.46 -9.65 6.22
CA ARG A 158 19.91 -9.45 6.26
C ARG A 158 20.63 -10.74 6.66
N ALA A 159 20.20 -11.39 7.74
CA ALA A 159 20.78 -12.66 8.17
C ALA A 159 20.66 -13.75 7.10
N ASN A 160 19.54 -13.80 6.39
CA ASN A 160 19.35 -14.73 5.26
C ASN A 160 20.29 -14.43 4.09
N LEU A 161 20.50 -13.15 3.75
CA LEU A 161 21.45 -12.72 2.72
C LEU A 161 22.88 -13.08 3.11
N GLU A 162 23.30 -12.79 4.34
CA GLU A 162 24.63 -13.16 4.85
C GLU A 162 24.84 -14.68 4.82
N LYS A 163 23.83 -15.47 5.20
CA LYS A 163 23.87 -16.94 5.11
C LYS A 163 23.90 -17.46 3.68
N ALA A 164 23.23 -16.80 2.73
CA ALA A 164 23.30 -17.18 1.32
C ALA A 164 24.68 -16.86 0.74
N GLN A 165 25.23 -15.69 1.06
CA GLN A 165 26.57 -15.27 0.63
C GLN A 165 27.66 -16.17 1.23
N SER A 166 27.54 -16.56 2.50
CA SER A 166 28.49 -17.46 3.14
C SER A 166 28.46 -18.86 2.50
N ARG A 167 27.28 -19.38 2.15
CA ARG A 167 27.14 -20.66 1.41
C ARG A 167 27.80 -20.59 0.04
N LEU A 168 27.53 -19.52 -0.73
CA LEU A 168 28.15 -19.30 -2.03
C LEU A 168 29.68 -19.22 -1.92
N SER A 169 30.20 -18.43 -0.97
CA SER A 169 31.63 -18.30 -0.74
C SER A 169 32.28 -19.62 -0.30
N ALA A 170 31.64 -20.37 0.60
CA ALA A 170 32.14 -21.67 1.05
C ALA A 170 32.21 -22.66 -0.12
N TYR A 171 31.19 -22.70 -0.96
CA TYR A 171 31.16 -23.55 -2.15
C TYR A 171 32.27 -23.18 -3.15
N GLN A 172 32.46 -21.89 -3.41
CA GLN A 172 33.54 -21.39 -4.28
C GLN A 172 34.92 -21.75 -3.73
N GLN A 173 35.13 -21.64 -2.42
CA GLN A 173 36.39 -22.02 -1.76
C GLN A 173 36.63 -23.53 -1.79
N GLU A 174 35.61 -24.34 -1.52
CA GLU A 174 35.71 -25.81 -1.54
C GLU A 174 36.06 -26.33 -2.94
N LYS A 175 35.41 -25.78 -3.98
CA LYS A 175 35.62 -26.20 -5.37
C LYS A 175 36.76 -25.44 -6.07
N GLY A 176 37.38 -24.46 -5.42
CA GLY A 176 38.44 -23.64 -6.01
C GLY A 176 37.98 -22.78 -7.19
N ILE A 177 36.69 -22.45 -7.27
CA ILE A 177 36.09 -21.72 -8.39
C ILE A 177 36.38 -20.22 -8.22
N VAL A 178 37.29 -19.68 -9.02
CA VAL A 178 37.64 -18.25 -9.02
C VAL A 178 37.08 -17.60 -10.28
N VAL A 179 35.85 -17.07 -10.21
CA VAL A 179 35.10 -16.08 -11.07
C VAL A 179 35.31 -16.08 -12.61
N THR A 180 36.13 -16.95 -13.19
CA THR A 180 36.62 -16.93 -14.58
C THR A 180 36.67 -18.35 -15.17
N ASP A 181 35.67 -19.17 -14.85
CA ASP A 181 35.69 -20.62 -15.12
C ASP A 181 34.91 -21.05 -16.37
N ASP A 182 34.14 -20.16 -17.00
CA ASP A 182 33.38 -20.49 -18.22
C ASP A 182 34.29 -21.00 -19.35
N ARG A 183 35.53 -20.51 -19.42
CA ARG A 183 36.53 -20.97 -20.41
C ARG A 183 37.04 -22.37 -20.15
N MET A 184 37.09 -22.85 -18.89
CA MET A 184 37.56 -24.21 -18.60
C MET A 184 36.55 -25.24 -19.10
N MET A 185 35.25 -25.00 -18.84
CA MET A 185 34.16 -25.85 -19.32
C MET A 185 34.14 -25.99 -20.85
N ASP A 186 34.30 -24.87 -21.56
CA ASP A 186 34.33 -24.85 -23.02
C ASP A 186 35.52 -25.66 -23.56
N ASN A 187 36.69 -25.56 -22.92
CA ASN A 187 37.88 -26.33 -23.28
C ASN A 187 37.69 -27.84 -23.06
N GLU A 188 37.09 -28.26 -21.95
CA GLU A 188 36.85 -29.69 -21.69
C GLU A 188 35.79 -30.27 -22.63
N THR A 189 34.80 -29.46 -23.01
CA THR A 189 33.79 -29.84 -24.03
C THR A 189 34.41 -29.94 -25.42
N ALA A 190 35.29 -29.01 -25.78
CA ALA A 190 36.04 -29.06 -27.04
C ALA A 190 36.94 -30.30 -27.14
N ARG A 191 37.63 -30.67 -26.05
CA ARG A 191 38.42 -31.91 -25.97
C ARG A 191 37.57 -33.16 -26.16
N LEU A 192 36.36 -33.19 -25.59
CA LEU A 192 35.44 -34.32 -25.78
C LEU A 192 35.04 -34.47 -27.25
N ASN A 193 34.76 -33.35 -27.92
CA ASN A 193 34.44 -33.34 -29.35
C ASN A 193 35.64 -33.81 -30.20
N ASP A 194 36.84 -33.36 -29.87
CA ASP A 194 38.08 -33.80 -30.55
C ASP A 194 38.31 -35.31 -30.40
N LEU A 195 38.21 -35.86 -29.18
CA LEU A 195 38.32 -37.30 -28.96
C LEU A 195 37.25 -38.10 -29.73
N THR A 196 36.04 -37.56 -29.83
CA THR A 196 34.95 -38.18 -30.59
C THR A 196 35.27 -38.20 -32.09
N MET A 197 35.82 -37.12 -32.64
CA MET A 197 36.28 -37.09 -34.03
C MET A 197 37.43 -38.08 -34.28
N GLN A 198 38.39 -38.17 -33.35
CA GLN A 198 39.48 -39.14 -33.43
C GLN A 198 38.96 -40.58 -33.40
N LEU A 199 37.93 -40.88 -32.59
CA LEU A 199 37.30 -42.20 -32.56
C LEU A 199 36.63 -42.53 -33.90
N SER A 200 35.89 -41.58 -34.48
CA SER A 200 35.26 -41.78 -35.80
C SER A 200 36.31 -42.01 -36.90
N ALA A 201 37.42 -41.27 -36.88
CA ALA A 201 38.53 -41.50 -37.80
C ALA A 201 39.17 -42.89 -37.61
N ALA A 202 39.40 -43.31 -36.36
CA ALA A 202 39.92 -44.64 -36.05
C ALA A 202 38.93 -45.77 -36.40
N GLN A 203 37.62 -45.49 -36.37
CA GLN A 203 36.56 -46.39 -36.86
C GLN A 203 36.62 -46.60 -38.36
N ALA A 204 36.75 -45.52 -39.14
CA ALA A 204 36.93 -45.59 -40.58
C ALA A 204 38.21 -46.36 -40.95
N GLN A 205 39.34 -46.05 -40.33
CA GLN A 205 40.62 -46.73 -40.59
C GLN A 205 40.56 -48.23 -40.28
N ARG A 206 39.90 -48.63 -39.19
CA ARG A 206 39.71 -50.06 -38.87
C ARG A 206 38.79 -50.74 -39.87
N ALA A 207 37.71 -50.08 -40.29
CA ALA A 207 36.79 -50.63 -41.29
C ALA A 207 37.52 -50.92 -42.60
N ASP A 208 38.37 -49.99 -43.04
CA ASP A 208 39.22 -50.15 -44.21
C ASP A 208 40.23 -51.30 -44.05
N ALA A 209 40.96 -51.33 -42.93
CA ALA A 209 41.93 -52.40 -42.64
C ALA A 209 41.26 -53.79 -42.55
N SER A 210 40.06 -53.87 -41.95
CA SER A 210 39.29 -55.12 -41.85
C SER A 210 38.76 -55.57 -43.22
N SER A 211 38.31 -54.66 -44.07
CA SER A 211 37.90 -54.94 -45.45
C SER A 211 39.07 -55.49 -46.28
N ARG A 212 40.25 -54.86 -46.16
CA ARG A 212 41.49 -55.32 -46.81
C ARG A 212 41.98 -56.64 -46.26
N GLN A 213 41.84 -56.92 -44.97
CA GLN A 213 42.18 -58.23 -44.39
C GLN A 213 41.29 -59.35 -44.94
N LYS A 214 39.97 -59.11 -45.06
CA LYS A 214 39.02 -60.10 -45.63
C LYS A 214 39.24 -60.34 -47.11
N SER A 215 39.68 -59.32 -47.84
CA SER A 215 39.95 -59.39 -49.28
C SER A 215 41.36 -59.92 -49.59
N GLY A 216 42.35 -59.64 -48.73
CA GLY A 216 43.79 -59.88 -48.89
C GLY A 216 44.24 -61.33 -48.75
N THR A 217 43.37 -62.24 -48.34
CA THR A 217 43.64 -63.69 -48.35
C THR A 217 43.49 -64.30 -49.75
N SER A 218 43.01 -63.53 -50.72
CA SER A 218 42.89 -63.95 -52.12
C SER A 218 44.04 -63.39 -52.96
N GLU A 219 44.59 -64.22 -53.86
CA GLU A 219 45.60 -63.81 -54.87
C GLU A 219 45.10 -62.69 -55.81
N LEU A 220 43.79 -62.40 -55.78
CA LEU A 220 43.09 -61.38 -56.56
C LEU A 220 42.93 -60.05 -55.80
N SER A 221 43.47 -59.92 -54.59
CA SER A 221 43.41 -58.67 -53.84
C SER A 221 44.23 -57.57 -54.50
N LEU A 222 43.69 -56.34 -54.54
CA LEU A 222 44.32 -55.20 -55.22
C LEU A 222 45.75 -54.91 -54.71
N GLU A 223 45.99 -55.07 -53.41
CA GLU A 223 47.32 -54.90 -52.79
C GLU A 223 48.33 -55.98 -53.18
N VAL A 224 47.88 -57.24 -53.34
CA VAL A 224 48.73 -58.34 -53.84
C VAL A 224 48.99 -58.15 -55.34
N LEU A 225 47.99 -57.71 -56.11
CA LEU A 225 48.12 -57.41 -57.53
C LEU A 225 49.03 -56.20 -57.81
N GLN A 226 49.10 -55.22 -56.91
CA GLN A 226 49.97 -54.05 -57.07
C GLN A 226 51.38 -54.24 -56.50
N ASN A 227 51.65 -55.34 -55.79
CA ASN A 227 52.97 -55.59 -55.23
C ASN A 227 53.97 -56.02 -56.33
N PRO A 228 55.05 -55.27 -56.60
CA PRO A 228 56.01 -55.58 -57.68
C PRO A 228 56.72 -56.92 -57.50
N LEU A 229 56.96 -57.35 -56.27
CA LEU A 229 57.61 -58.63 -55.97
C LEU A 229 56.69 -59.82 -56.28
N VAL A 230 55.41 -59.70 -55.96
CA VAL A 230 54.39 -60.70 -56.31
C VAL A 230 54.24 -60.81 -57.83
N GLN A 231 54.21 -59.66 -58.54
CA GLN A 231 54.16 -59.64 -60.01
C GLN A 231 55.42 -60.25 -60.63
N GLY A 232 56.60 -59.97 -60.07
CA GLY A 232 57.86 -60.59 -60.46
C GLY A 232 57.85 -62.10 -60.30
N LEU A 233 57.47 -62.61 -59.11
CA LEU A 233 57.37 -64.04 -58.82
C LEU A 233 56.35 -64.75 -59.72
N LYS A 234 55.19 -64.14 -60.00
CA LYS A 234 54.20 -64.70 -60.93
C LYS A 234 54.74 -64.79 -62.36
N ALA A 235 55.45 -63.77 -62.83
CA ALA A 235 56.06 -63.77 -64.15
C ALA A 235 57.22 -64.78 -64.27
N GLU A 236 57.95 -65.04 -63.20
CA GLU A 236 58.97 -66.09 -63.14
C GLU A 236 58.35 -67.51 -63.14
N ILE A 237 57.31 -67.73 -62.33
CA ILE A 237 56.57 -69.01 -62.31
C ILE A 237 55.99 -69.31 -63.69
N ALA A 238 55.36 -68.34 -64.35
CA ALA A 238 54.78 -68.53 -65.68
C ALA A 238 55.85 -68.88 -66.74
N ARG A 239 57.06 -68.30 -66.64
CA ARG A 239 58.20 -68.63 -67.50
C ARG A 239 58.70 -70.05 -67.25
N ALA A 240 58.85 -70.44 -65.98
CA ALA A 240 59.28 -71.79 -65.60
C ALA A 240 58.24 -72.87 -65.99
N GLU A 241 56.95 -72.59 -65.82
CA GLU A 241 55.85 -73.47 -66.26
C GLU A 241 55.82 -73.64 -67.78
N SER A 242 56.05 -72.56 -68.54
CA SER A 242 56.16 -72.62 -70.00
C SER A 242 57.33 -73.50 -70.44
N GLN A 243 58.50 -73.35 -69.80
CA GLN A 243 59.67 -74.19 -70.05
C GLN A 243 59.42 -75.67 -69.69
N LEU A 244 58.71 -75.91 -68.58
CA LEU A 244 58.31 -77.26 -68.16
C LEU A 244 57.41 -77.91 -69.21
N SER A 245 56.46 -77.15 -69.75
CA SER A 245 55.57 -77.63 -70.81
C SER A 245 56.31 -77.96 -72.11
N GLN A 246 57.34 -77.19 -72.47
CA GLN A 246 58.16 -77.42 -73.68
C GLN A 246 59.09 -78.63 -73.54
N ILE A 247 59.67 -78.81 -72.34
CA ILE A 247 60.58 -79.92 -72.06
C ILE A 247 59.78 -81.22 -71.86
N GLY A 248 58.63 -81.14 -71.19
CA GLY A 248 57.75 -82.27 -70.90
C GLY A 248 57.03 -82.87 -72.13
N SER A 249 56.95 -82.16 -73.25
CA SER A 249 56.48 -82.74 -74.51
C SER A 249 57.49 -83.73 -75.11
N ASN A 250 58.77 -83.60 -74.77
CA ASN A 250 59.87 -84.34 -75.36
C ASN A 250 60.56 -85.30 -74.36
N LEU A 251 60.50 -84.99 -73.06
CA LEU A 251 61.16 -85.73 -71.98
C LEU A 251 60.11 -86.25 -70.96
N GLY A 252 60.23 -87.51 -70.56
CA GLY A 252 59.34 -88.13 -69.58
C GLY A 252 59.48 -87.55 -68.17
N LYS A 253 58.48 -87.77 -67.31
CA LYS A 253 58.37 -87.20 -65.94
C LYS A 253 59.58 -87.46 -65.02
N ASN A 254 60.33 -88.54 -65.25
CA ASN A 254 61.49 -88.90 -64.42
C ASN A 254 62.83 -88.30 -64.92
N HIS A 255 62.81 -87.42 -65.93
CA HIS A 255 64.04 -86.82 -66.45
C HIS A 255 64.61 -85.78 -65.47
N PRO A 256 65.93 -85.75 -65.20
CA PRO A 256 66.54 -84.84 -64.20
C PRO A 256 66.20 -83.36 -64.40
N GLN A 257 66.10 -82.90 -65.65
CA GLN A 257 65.75 -81.50 -65.96
C GLN A 257 64.29 -81.16 -65.66
N VAL A 258 63.37 -82.13 -65.77
CA VAL A 258 61.95 -81.94 -65.41
C VAL A 258 61.83 -81.82 -63.89
N LEU A 259 62.48 -82.72 -63.15
CA LEU A 259 62.50 -82.70 -61.68
C LEU A 259 63.12 -81.41 -61.11
N GLN A 260 64.20 -80.91 -61.71
CA GLN A 260 64.81 -79.64 -61.31
C GLN A 260 63.87 -78.45 -61.51
N LEU A 261 63.15 -78.41 -62.64
CA LEU A 261 62.24 -77.31 -62.96
C LEU A 261 60.94 -77.38 -62.14
N GLU A 262 60.43 -78.58 -61.87
CA GLU A 262 59.32 -78.79 -60.93
C GLU A 262 59.69 -78.32 -59.51
N ALA A 263 60.90 -78.62 -59.05
CA ALA A 263 61.41 -78.16 -57.75
C ALA A 263 61.53 -76.62 -57.72
N GLN A 264 62.02 -76.00 -58.80
CA GLN A 264 62.12 -74.54 -58.92
C GLN A 264 60.74 -73.85 -58.90
N ILE A 265 59.75 -74.39 -59.62
CA ILE A 265 58.37 -73.90 -59.59
C ILE A 265 57.78 -74.04 -58.18
N ALA A 266 58.02 -75.18 -57.51
CA ALA A 266 57.53 -75.40 -56.15
C ALA A 266 58.12 -74.39 -55.15
N GLU A 267 59.42 -74.10 -55.27
CA GLU A 267 60.12 -73.11 -54.45
C GLU A 267 59.58 -71.69 -54.70
N GLN A 268 59.46 -71.26 -55.96
CA GLN A 268 58.92 -69.94 -56.29
C GLN A 268 57.46 -69.79 -55.84
N ARG A 269 56.64 -70.83 -55.97
CA ARG A 269 55.27 -70.85 -55.43
C ARG A 269 55.25 -70.76 -53.91
N GLN A 270 56.23 -71.35 -53.23
CA GLN A 270 56.37 -71.22 -51.78
C GLN A 270 56.75 -69.79 -51.37
N GLN A 271 57.71 -69.16 -52.06
CA GLN A 271 58.08 -67.76 -51.84
C GLN A 271 56.89 -66.81 -52.10
N LEU A 272 56.13 -67.04 -53.17
CA LEU A 272 54.90 -66.30 -53.47
C LEU A 272 53.88 -66.41 -52.33
N ARG A 273 53.62 -67.62 -51.82
CA ARG A 273 52.72 -67.82 -50.67
C ARG A 273 53.22 -67.13 -49.40
N GLN A 274 54.53 -67.12 -49.17
CA GLN A 274 55.12 -66.42 -48.01
C GLN A 274 54.95 -64.91 -48.11
N GLU A 275 55.16 -64.30 -49.28
CA GLU A 275 54.97 -62.86 -49.45
C GLU A 275 53.49 -62.46 -49.35
N ILE A 276 52.57 -63.24 -49.91
CA ILE A 276 51.11 -63.05 -49.73
C ILE A 276 50.73 -63.20 -48.25
N GLY A 277 51.31 -64.17 -47.54
CA GLY A 277 51.15 -64.34 -46.10
C GLY A 277 51.68 -63.16 -45.28
N ARG A 278 52.79 -62.56 -45.71
CA ARG A 278 53.39 -61.37 -45.09
C ARG A 278 52.51 -60.14 -45.27
N ILE A 279 51.97 -59.93 -46.47
CA ILE A 279 51.05 -58.82 -46.79
C ILE A 279 49.75 -58.96 -46.00
N SER A 280 49.12 -60.14 -46.04
CA SER A 280 47.87 -60.40 -45.30
C SER A 280 48.07 -60.37 -43.77
N GLY A 281 49.21 -60.84 -43.28
CA GLY A 281 49.61 -60.74 -41.87
C GLY A 281 49.80 -59.29 -41.40
N GLY A 282 50.38 -58.42 -42.23
CA GLY A 282 50.50 -56.99 -41.96
C GLY A 282 49.13 -56.31 -41.79
N ASN A 283 48.18 -56.63 -42.66
CA ASN A 283 46.79 -56.13 -42.57
C ASN A 283 46.06 -56.63 -41.31
N ALA A 284 46.32 -57.86 -40.88
CA ALA A 284 45.78 -58.40 -39.63
C ALA A 284 46.35 -57.69 -38.39
N VAL A 285 47.64 -57.32 -38.40
CA VAL A 285 48.28 -56.52 -37.34
C VAL A 285 47.68 -55.10 -37.30
N ALA A 286 47.50 -54.45 -38.45
CA ALA A 286 46.87 -53.13 -38.54
C ALA A 286 45.42 -53.13 -38.00
N SER A 287 44.65 -54.16 -38.34
CA SER A 287 43.27 -54.36 -37.83
C SER A 287 43.25 -54.52 -36.30
N LYS A 288 44.16 -55.33 -35.73
CA LYS A 288 44.29 -55.49 -34.27
C LYS A 288 44.69 -54.18 -33.59
N PHE A 289 45.65 -53.44 -34.15
CA PHE A 289 46.04 -52.13 -33.63
C PHE A 289 44.87 -51.15 -33.64
N GLY A 290 44.06 -51.14 -34.71
CA GLY A 290 42.83 -50.35 -34.79
C GLY A 290 41.82 -50.67 -33.69
N ILE A 291 41.70 -51.94 -33.28
CA ILE A 291 40.84 -52.34 -32.15
C ILE A 291 41.35 -51.73 -30.83
N VAL A 292 42.64 -51.89 -30.54
CA VAL A 292 43.26 -51.36 -29.31
C VAL A 292 43.09 -49.85 -29.25
N LYS A 293 43.38 -49.14 -30.35
CA LYS A 293 43.26 -47.68 -30.44
C LYS A 293 41.81 -47.21 -30.22
N GLN A 294 40.82 -47.92 -30.74
CA GLN A 294 39.41 -47.62 -30.50
C GLN A 294 39.02 -47.79 -29.04
N GLU A 295 39.46 -48.87 -28.39
CA GLU A 295 39.16 -49.10 -26.98
C GLU A 295 39.83 -48.06 -26.07
N GLU A 296 41.06 -47.64 -26.39
CA GLU A 296 41.72 -46.52 -25.72
C GLU A 296 40.95 -45.20 -25.89
N LEU A 297 40.54 -44.86 -27.12
CA LEU A 297 39.78 -43.65 -27.39
C LEU A 297 38.40 -43.67 -26.73
N LYS A 298 37.71 -44.82 -26.71
CA LYS A 298 36.44 -44.97 -25.98
C LYS A 298 36.63 -44.75 -24.48
N LYS A 299 37.68 -45.33 -23.87
CA LYS A 299 37.99 -45.10 -22.45
C LYS A 299 38.28 -43.62 -22.18
N ALA A 300 39.10 -42.99 -23.02
CA ALA A 300 39.40 -41.55 -22.90
C ALA A 300 38.14 -40.69 -23.03
N ILE A 301 37.23 -41.02 -23.94
CA ILE A 301 35.93 -40.34 -24.11
C ILE A 301 35.08 -40.50 -22.84
N GLU A 302 34.96 -41.71 -22.29
CA GLU A 302 34.15 -41.93 -21.08
C GLU A 302 34.73 -41.21 -19.85
N GLU A 303 36.05 -41.18 -19.71
CA GLU A 303 36.72 -40.39 -18.67
C GLU A 303 36.51 -38.89 -18.86
N GLN A 304 36.63 -38.40 -20.10
CA GLN A 304 36.42 -37.00 -20.42
C GLN A 304 34.95 -36.59 -20.21
N LYS A 305 34.01 -37.46 -20.60
CA LYS A 305 32.59 -37.26 -20.37
C LYS A 305 32.26 -37.18 -18.88
N LYS A 306 32.87 -38.02 -18.04
CA LYS A 306 32.74 -37.93 -16.57
C LYS A 306 33.24 -36.59 -16.05
N ARG A 307 34.39 -36.09 -16.51
CA ARG A 307 34.91 -34.77 -16.13
C ARG A 307 33.96 -33.64 -16.53
N VAL A 308 33.45 -33.65 -17.76
CA VAL A 308 32.49 -32.64 -18.24
C VAL A 308 31.19 -32.67 -17.43
N LEU A 309 30.67 -33.86 -17.11
CA LEU A 309 29.45 -33.99 -16.29
C LEU A 309 29.65 -33.50 -14.86
N ASP A 310 30.80 -33.78 -14.25
CA ASP A 310 31.13 -33.30 -12.91
C ASP A 310 31.23 -31.77 -12.87
N LEU A 311 31.96 -31.16 -13.80
CA LEU A 311 32.05 -29.70 -13.94
C LEU A 311 30.66 -29.08 -14.19
N ARG A 312 29.81 -29.73 -14.99
CA ARG A 312 28.44 -29.28 -15.22
C ARG A 312 27.62 -29.28 -13.92
N SER A 313 27.70 -30.36 -13.16
CA SER A 313 27.00 -30.49 -11.87
C SER A 313 27.45 -29.39 -10.90
N GLN A 314 28.75 -29.11 -10.84
CA GLN A 314 29.29 -28.05 -9.99
C GLN A 314 28.80 -26.66 -10.41
N ARG A 315 28.73 -26.41 -11.73
CA ARG A 315 28.19 -25.16 -12.28
C ARG A 315 26.70 -24.99 -11.99
N ASP A 316 25.92 -26.05 -12.14
CA ASP A 316 24.48 -26.02 -11.89
C ASP A 316 24.21 -25.70 -10.42
N GLU A 317 24.94 -26.31 -9.50
CA GLU A 317 24.86 -26.02 -8.06
C GLU A 317 25.33 -24.60 -7.71
N LEU A 318 26.44 -24.14 -8.31
CA LEU A 318 26.89 -22.75 -8.19
C LEU A 318 25.82 -21.75 -8.65
N SER A 319 25.16 -22.03 -9.79
CA SER A 319 24.10 -21.18 -10.31
C SER A 319 22.92 -21.08 -9.35
N VAL A 320 22.55 -22.17 -8.67
CA VAL A 320 21.51 -22.15 -7.63
C VAL A 320 21.93 -21.24 -6.48
N LEU A 321 23.17 -21.35 -6.00
CA LEU A 321 23.69 -20.50 -4.91
C LEU A 321 23.77 -19.02 -5.28
N VAL A 322 24.14 -18.70 -6.52
CA VAL A 322 24.12 -17.32 -7.04
C VAL A 322 22.69 -16.77 -7.07
N ASN A 323 21.73 -17.57 -7.56
CA ASN A 323 20.32 -17.20 -7.58
C ASN A 323 19.74 -17.02 -6.16
N ASP A 324 20.15 -17.85 -5.19
CA ASP A 324 19.80 -17.71 -3.78
C ASP A 324 20.25 -16.36 -3.22
N VAL A 325 21.50 -15.96 -3.48
CA VAL A 325 22.05 -14.66 -3.05
C VAL A 325 21.29 -13.50 -3.70
N GLU A 326 21.04 -13.57 -5.00
CA GLU A 326 20.33 -12.53 -5.73
C GLU A 326 18.88 -12.39 -5.24
N THR A 327 18.20 -13.51 -5.00
CA THR A 327 16.83 -13.52 -4.45
C THR A 327 16.79 -12.93 -3.04
N ALA A 328 17.73 -13.32 -2.18
CA ALA A 328 17.84 -12.77 -0.82
C ALA A 328 18.14 -11.26 -0.84
N ARG A 329 19.01 -10.82 -1.76
CA ARG A 329 19.35 -9.40 -1.95
C ARG A 329 18.14 -8.60 -2.38
N ARG A 330 17.40 -9.05 -3.40
CA ARG A 330 16.19 -8.36 -3.87
C ARG A 330 15.13 -8.24 -2.78
N ALA A 331 14.94 -9.30 -1.98
CA ALA A 331 14.01 -9.25 -0.85
C ALA A 331 14.44 -8.22 0.21
N TYR A 332 15.74 -8.20 0.56
CA TYR A 332 16.31 -7.23 1.50
C TYR A 332 16.19 -5.78 1.00
N GLU A 333 16.47 -5.54 -0.28
CA GLU A 333 16.36 -4.21 -0.89
C GLU A 333 14.90 -3.74 -0.98
N ALA A 334 13.97 -4.62 -1.37
CA ALA A 334 12.55 -4.30 -1.46
C ALA A 334 11.96 -3.89 -0.10
N VAL A 335 12.29 -4.64 0.96
CA VAL A 335 11.87 -4.29 2.32
C VAL A 335 12.57 -3.02 2.82
N GLY A 336 13.85 -2.84 2.51
CA GLY A 336 14.60 -1.62 2.84
C GLY A 336 13.99 -0.36 2.21
N GLN A 337 13.60 -0.43 0.93
CA GLN A 337 12.91 0.68 0.25
C GLN A 337 11.55 0.96 0.89
N ARG A 338 10.76 -0.08 1.19
CA ARG A 338 9.46 0.10 1.84
C ARG A 338 9.60 0.69 3.24
N MET A 339 10.58 0.24 4.01
CA MET A 339 10.91 0.78 5.33
C MET A 339 11.27 2.26 5.24
N MET A 340 12.11 2.65 4.27
CA MET A 340 12.50 4.05 4.08
C MET A 340 11.28 4.93 3.75
N GLN A 341 10.40 4.47 2.86
CA GLN A 341 9.15 5.16 2.55
C GLN A 341 8.27 5.30 3.80
N THR A 342 8.05 4.21 4.54
CA THR A 342 7.22 4.22 5.75
C THR A 342 7.82 5.11 6.85
N ASN A 343 9.14 5.16 6.99
CA ASN A 343 9.80 6.07 7.93
C ASN A 343 9.57 7.54 7.57
N LEU A 344 9.64 7.90 6.28
CA LEU A 344 9.34 9.26 5.81
C LEU A 344 7.87 9.61 6.05
N GLU A 345 6.95 8.69 5.78
CA GLU A 345 5.52 8.85 6.06
C GLU A 345 5.26 9.05 7.56
N GLY A 346 5.94 8.29 8.43
CA GLY A 346 5.82 8.37 9.89
C GLY A 346 6.40 9.66 10.51
N GLN A 347 7.28 10.35 9.78
CA GLN A 347 7.85 11.65 10.17
C GLN A 347 7.12 12.84 9.52
N SER A 348 6.16 12.60 8.63
CA SER A 348 5.45 13.68 7.92
C SER A 348 4.54 14.47 8.86
N GLN A 349 4.85 15.76 9.05
CA GLN A 349 4.02 16.72 9.79
C GLN A 349 3.06 17.50 8.90
N GLN A 350 3.11 17.30 7.57
CA GLN A 350 2.23 18.03 6.66
C GLN A 350 0.77 17.65 6.91
N THR A 351 -0.19 18.53 6.70
CA THR A 351 -1.62 18.19 6.78
C THR A 351 -2.33 18.77 5.57
N ASN A 352 -3.37 18.07 5.09
CA ASN A 352 -4.17 18.55 3.97
C ASN A 352 -5.28 19.52 4.43
N VAL A 353 -5.28 19.86 5.72
CA VAL A 353 -6.24 20.74 6.38
C VAL A 353 -5.59 22.09 6.65
N LEU A 354 -6.17 23.16 6.12
CA LEU A 354 -5.74 24.53 6.38
C LEU A 354 -6.82 25.28 7.15
N VAL A 355 -6.43 25.96 8.23
CA VAL A 355 -7.30 26.92 8.91
C VAL A 355 -7.42 28.17 8.04
N LEU A 356 -8.61 28.42 7.49
CA LEU A 356 -8.88 29.59 6.66
C LEU A 356 -9.19 30.83 7.49
N SER A 357 -9.92 30.65 8.59
CA SER A 357 -10.28 31.74 9.49
C SER A 357 -10.38 31.21 10.91
N PRO A 358 -9.53 31.69 11.85
CA PRO A 358 -9.62 31.30 13.24
C PRO A 358 -10.88 31.90 13.88
N ALA A 359 -11.39 31.25 14.91
CA ALA A 359 -12.53 31.73 15.67
C ALA A 359 -12.16 32.98 16.48
N THR A 360 -12.93 34.04 16.28
CA THR A 360 -12.82 35.31 17.03
C THR A 360 -13.94 35.43 18.07
N GLU A 361 -13.71 36.28 19.08
CA GLU A 361 -14.68 36.52 20.13
C GLU A 361 -15.99 37.14 19.60
N PRO A 362 -17.16 36.55 19.90
CA PRO A 362 -18.44 37.06 19.44
C PRO A 362 -18.88 38.32 20.20
N THR A 363 -19.17 39.38 19.45
CA THR A 363 -19.70 40.67 19.95
C THR A 363 -21.20 40.63 20.21
N GLN A 364 -21.94 39.75 19.54
CA GLN A 364 -23.40 39.62 19.67
C GLN A 364 -23.80 38.24 20.22
N HIS A 365 -24.95 38.19 20.88
CA HIS A 365 -25.53 36.94 21.40
C HIS A 365 -26.29 36.21 20.29
N SER A 366 -26.05 34.91 20.16
CA SER A 366 -26.75 34.04 19.20
C SER A 366 -28.15 33.66 19.67
N ARG A 367 -28.32 33.43 20.98
CA ARG A 367 -29.61 33.10 21.61
C ARG A 367 -29.71 33.76 22.99
N PRO A 368 -30.92 34.08 23.48
CA PRO A 368 -32.21 34.04 22.78
C PRO A 368 -32.39 35.20 21.79
N LYS A 369 -33.18 34.99 20.73
CA LYS A 369 -33.57 36.08 19.80
C LYS A 369 -34.64 36.94 20.48
N VAL A 370 -34.21 37.90 21.31
CA VAL A 370 -35.09 38.72 22.17
C VAL A 370 -36.28 39.28 21.40
N PHE A 371 -36.05 39.83 20.20
CA PHE A 371 -37.10 40.37 19.34
C PHE A 371 -38.19 39.32 18.99
N LEU A 372 -37.77 38.14 18.53
CA LEU A 372 -38.69 37.07 18.16
C LEU A 372 -39.46 36.55 19.38
N ASN A 373 -38.78 36.37 20.52
CA ASN A 373 -39.40 35.89 21.75
C ASN A 373 -40.44 36.88 22.29
N VAL A 374 -40.17 38.18 22.22
CA VAL A 374 -41.12 39.22 22.61
C VAL A 374 -42.35 39.19 21.70
N LEU A 375 -42.16 39.09 20.38
CA LEU A 375 -43.26 39.02 19.41
C LEU A 375 -44.17 37.81 19.67
N VAL A 376 -43.58 36.63 19.89
CA VAL A 376 -44.32 35.40 20.23
C VAL A 376 -45.04 35.53 21.57
N SER A 377 -44.41 36.17 22.57
CA SER A 377 -45.02 36.38 23.89
C SER A 377 -46.23 37.33 23.84
N ILE A 378 -46.16 38.40 23.05
CA ILE A 378 -47.29 39.32 22.84
C ILE A 378 -48.44 38.58 22.14
N PHE A 379 -48.14 37.79 21.11
CA PHE A 379 -49.15 37.03 20.38
C PHE A 379 -49.86 36.01 21.27
N LEU A 380 -49.10 35.16 21.98
CA LEU A 380 -49.65 34.15 22.89
C LEU A 380 -50.36 34.79 24.09
N GLY A 381 -49.79 35.86 24.67
CA GLY A 381 -50.41 36.60 25.76
C GLY A 381 -51.72 37.26 25.34
N GLY A 382 -51.78 37.83 24.14
CA GLY A 382 -53.02 38.37 23.56
C GLY A 382 -54.06 37.29 23.35
N MET A 383 -53.67 36.15 22.77
CA MET A 383 -54.58 35.01 22.55
C MET A 383 -55.16 34.47 23.85
N LEU A 384 -54.31 34.29 24.88
CA LEU A 384 -54.75 33.86 26.22
C LEU A 384 -55.61 34.91 26.91
N GLY A 385 -55.30 36.21 26.75
CA GLY A 385 -56.10 37.30 27.29
C GLY A 385 -57.51 37.33 26.71
N VAL A 386 -57.64 37.19 25.39
CA VAL A 386 -58.94 37.07 24.71
C VAL A 386 -59.67 35.81 25.17
N GLY A 387 -58.97 34.67 25.22
CA GLY A 387 -59.55 33.40 25.70
C GLY A 387 -60.07 33.50 27.14
N ALA A 388 -59.30 34.09 28.05
CA ALA A 388 -59.72 34.28 29.44
C ALA A 388 -60.91 35.25 29.54
N ALA A 389 -60.93 36.32 28.75
CA ALA A 389 -62.08 37.24 28.70
C ALA A 389 -63.36 36.52 28.24
N LEU A 390 -63.27 35.67 27.22
CA LEU A 390 -64.40 34.86 26.75
C LEU A 390 -64.88 33.86 27.80
N VAL A 391 -63.96 33.17 28.50
CA VAL A 391 -64.32 32.23 29.58
C VAL A 391 -65.00 32.95 30.74
N LEU A 392 -64.48 34.11 31.16
CA LEU A 392 -65.08 34.92 32.22
C LEU A 392 -66.48 35.42 31.82
N GLU A 393 -66.64 35.85 30.57
CA GLU A 393 -67.93 36.28 30.02
C GLU A 393 -68.94 35.13 29.97
N LEU A 394 -68.54 33.95 29.47
CA LEU A 394 -69.40 32.76 29.42
C LEU A 394 -69.77 32.23 30.81
N SER A 395 -68.88 32.41 31.80
CA SER A 395 -69.13 32.02 33.19
C SER A 395 -70.04 33.00 33.93
N GLN A 396 -70.15 34.26 33.49
CA GLN A 396 -71.07 35.26 34.03
C GLN A 396 -72.26 35.48 33.09
N ARG A 397 -73.25 34.57 33.15
CA ARG A 397 -74.54 34.77 32.47
C ARG A 397 -75.38 35.85 33.17
N ARG A 398 -74.99 37.11 33.00
CA ARG A 398 -75.81 38.26 33.41
C ARG A 398 -76.63 38.70 32.21
N ILE A 399 -77.94 38.75 32.35
CA ILE A 399 -78.83 39.30 31.33
C ILE A 399 -78.50 40.78 31.18
N ARG A 400 -78.08 41.21 29.98
CA ARG A 400 -77.66 42.60 29.72
C ARG A 400 -78.51 43.30 28.67
N SER A 401 -79.26 42.57 27.84
CA SER A 401 -80.22 43.16 26.90
C SER A 401 -81.61 42.53 27.00
N ALA A 402 -82.59 43.20 26.38
CA ALA A 402 -83.94 42.67 26.25
C ALA A 402 -83.96 41.37 25.42
N GLU A 403 -83.08 41.24 24.42
CA GLU A 403 -82.96 40.00 23.64
C GLU A 403 -82.42 38.82 24.46
N ASP A 404 -81.51 39.06 25.41
CA ASP A 404 -81.02 38.02 26.33
C ASP A 404 -82.16 37.46 27.23
N LEU A 405 -83.12 38.31 27.63
CA LEU A 405 -84.32 37.91 28.39
C LEU A 405 -85.28 37.06 27.55
N ALA A 406 -85.50 37.47 26.29
CA ALA A 406 -86.35 36.75 25.36
C ALA A 406 -85.81 35.33 25.08
N LEU A 407 -84.49 35.21 24.86
CA LEU A 407 -83.81 33.94 24.61
C LEU A 407 -83.71 33.03 25.83
N ALA A 408 -83.60 33.60 27.04
CA ALA A 408 -83.49 32.80 28.27
C ALA A 408 -84.84 32.30 28.80
N LEU A 409 -85.92 33.05 28.57
CA LEU A 409 -87.25 32.76 29.14
C LEU A 409 -88.28 32.31 28.09
N ASP A 410 -87.93 32.32 26.80
CA ASP A 410 -88.79 31.97 25.65
C ASP A 410 -90.13 32.73 25.62
N LEU A 411 -90.09 34.00 26.05
CA LEU A 411 -91.24 34.89 26.11
C LEU A 411 -91.00 36.14 25.24
N PRO A 412 -92.01 36.63 24.49
CA PRO A 412 -91.87 37.83 23.68
C PRO A 412 -91.72 39.07 24.58
N VAL A 413 -90.71 39.88 24.32
CA VAL A 413 -90.53 41.17 24.99
C VAL A 413 -91.55 42.16 24.44
N LEU A 414 -92.44 42.64 25.29
CA LEU A 414 -93.57 43.49 24.88
C LEU A 414 -93.23 44.98 24.82
N ALA A 415 -92.30 45.45 25.67
CA ALA A 415 -91.81 46.83 25.66
C ALA A 415 -90.46 46.93 26.37
N GLU A 416 -89.54 47.71 25.82
CA GLU A 416 -88.29 48.11 26.47
C GLU A 416 -88.46 49.56 26.97
N LEU A 417 -88.27 49.76 28.27
CA LEU A 417 -88.32 51.09 28.89
C LEU A 417 -86.88 51.59 29.05
N ASP A 418 -86.48 52.54 28.20
CA ASP A 418 -85.16 53.16 28.33
C ASP A 418 -85.12 54.01 29.62
N SER A 419 -84.06 53.84 30.40
CA SER A 419 -83.94 54.58 31.67
C SER A 419 -83.70 56.06 31.37
N ALA A 420 -84.53 56.95 31.93
CA ALA A 420 -84.38 58.40 31.81
C ALA A 420 -83.18 58.92 32.64
N GLN A 421 -81.95 58.59 32.23
CA GLN A 421 -80.71 59.13 32.78
C GLN A 421 -79.78 59.51 31.61
N PRO A 422 -79.20 60.72 31.59
CA PRO A 422 -78.40 61.18 30.47
C PRO A 422 -77.15 60.31 30.31
N LYS A 423 -76.84 59.91 29.06
CA LYS A 423 -75.59 59.23 28.68
C LYS A 423 -74.38 60.06 29.09
N GLY A 424 -73.87 59.82 30.30
CA GLY A 424 -72.61 60.37 30.75
C GLY A 424 -71.48 59.79 29.91
N LYS A 425 -70.82 60.62 29.09
CA LYS A 425 -69.56 60.27 28.42
C LYS A 425 -68.54 59.88 29.49
N ARG A 426 -68.38 58.59 29.77
CA ARG A 426 -67.31 58.05 30.60
C ARG A 426 -66.01 58.07 29.80
N GLY A 427 -65.35 59.23 29.79
CA GLY A 427 -63.95 59.32 29.39
C GLY A 427 -63.09 58.51 30.37
N PHE A 428 -62.20 57.68 29.83
CA PHE A 428 -61.17 56.96 30.58
C PHE A 428 -60.35 57.96 31.42
N ARG A 429 -60.55 57.99 32.74
CA ARG A 429 -59.76 58.80 33.68
C ARG A 429 -58.73 57.92 34.37
N PHE A 430 -57.66 57.58 33.66
CA PHE A 430 -56.40 57.18 34.28
C PHE A 430 -55.56 58.46 34.40
N TRP A 431 -55.24 58.85 35.64
CA TRP A 431 -54.45 60.04 36.02
C TRP A 431 -55.15 61.42 35.91
N ALA A 432 -55.61 61.93 37.05
CA ALA A 432 -55.64 63.37 37.30
C ALA A 432 -55.40 63.64 38.79
N LYS A 433 -54.30 64.35 39.08
CA LYS A 433 -53.84 64.80 40.40
C LYS A 433 -54.81 65.84 40.99
N ASN A 434 -55.07 65.77 42.29
CA ASN A 434 -55.80 66.81 43.03
C ASN A 434 -54.99 68.12 43.06
N PRO A 435 -55.58 69.28 42.71
CA PRO A 435 -55.08 70.56 43.17
C PRO A 435 -55.73 70.91 44.51
N VAL A 436 -54.90 71.10 45.54
CA VAL A 436 -55.29 71.74 46.80
C VAL A 436 -55.31 73.25 46.54
N ASP A 437 -56.49 73.86 46.64
CA ASP A 437 -56.65 75.31 46.64
C ASP A 437 -56.06 75.90 47.93
N ARG A 438 -55.17 76.88 47.78
CA ARG A 438 -54.60 77.66 48.88
C ARG A 438 -54.68 79.14 48.53
N SER A 439 -55.87 79.69 48.62
CA SER A 439 -56.12 81.12 48.62
C SER A 439 -56.49 81.61 50.02
N ASN A 440 -55.48 81.81 50.88
CA ASN A 440 -55.47 82.89 51.87
C ASN A 440 -54.18 82.86 52.72
N ARG A 441 -53.31 83.84 52.51
CA ARG A 441 -52.81 84.75 53.57
C ARG A 441 -51.89 85.80 52.96
N GLU A 442 -52.28 87.04 53.24
CA GLU A 442 -51.65 88.28 52.85
C GLU A 442 -50.29 88.50 53.55
N THR A 443 -49.26 88.80 52.75
CA THR A 443 -48.19 89.84 52.92
C THR A 443 -47.25 89.79 54.16
N PRO A 444 -46.13 90.57 54.19
CA PRO A 444 -45.49 91.38 53.15
C PRO A 444 -43.96 91.15 52.98
N PHE A 445 -43.48 91.70 51.86
CA PHE A 445 -42.11 92.07 51.50
C PHE A 445 -41.12 92.40 52.64
N LYS A 446 -39.90 91.86 52.53
CA LYS A 446 -38.65 92.61 52.71
C LYS A 446 -37.45 91.79 52.20
N THR A 447 -36.73 92.31 51.22
CA THR A 447 -35.26 92.27 51.18
C THR A 447 -34.77 93.22 50.11
N GLY A 448 -34.07 94.26 50.56
CA GLY A 448 -33.30 95.15 49.71
C GLY A 448 -31.94 94.55 49.36
N HIS A 449 -31.40 95.09 48.27
CA HIS A 449 -29.99 95.38 47.99
C HIS A 449 -28.95 94.24 47.90
N GLN A 450 -28.48 94.05 46.66
CA GLN A 450 -27.08 93.98 46.16
C GLN A 450 -25.93 94.15 47.17
N PRO A 451 -24.73 93.56 46.95
CA PRO A 451 -23.83 93.81 45.79
C PRO A 451 -23.27 92.51 45.15
N ALA A 452 -22.84 92.44 43.88
CA ALA A 452 -21.81 93.15 43.08
C ALA A 452 -20.37 92.60 43.24
N ALA A 453 -19.65 92.62 42.09
CA ALA A 453 -18.20 92.49 41.89
C ALA A 453 -17.67 91.06 41.63
N THR A 454 -16.82 90.76 40.63
CA THR A 454 -16.06 91.58 39.66
C THR A 454 -15.31 90.68 38.66
N LYS A 455 -15.17 91.18 37.41
CA LYS A 455 -14.01 91.17 36.47
C LYS A 455 -13.39 89.81 36.04
N ALA A 456 -12.97 89.62 34.80
CA ALA A 456 -12.50 90.58 33.78
C ALA A 456 -13.05 90.26 32.38
#